data_AF-A0ABD6MNP6-F1
#
_entry.id   AF-A0ABD6MNP6-F1
#
_cell.length_a   1.000
_cell.length_b   1.000
_cell.length_c   1.000
_cell.angle_alpha   90.00
_cell.angle_beta   90.00
_cell.angle_gamma   90.00
#
_symmetry.space_group_name_H-M   'P 1'
#
loop_
_entity.id
_entity.type
_entity.pdbx_description
1 polymer ?
#
loop_
_entity_poly.entity_id
_entity_poly.type
_entity_poly.pdbx_seq_one_letter_code
_entity_poly.pdbx_strand_id
1 'polypeptide(L)'
;MCGQFLGAENVRRAVDAVDGGDANATARNGPDRLAAALTLEAKKWSLDDLLYYPHSACRIDIPAESDGAYVIEVEAKWSALTIDSMREPKYAKSWRQVNDQVFVEQVPGRPIVTLLVACGIPGAASEQEAELPLQMTIMDPGLGIEQRQPLLSTFARTLVDELACTGDPVVPAQLLR
;
A
#
# COMPACT_ATOMS: atom_id res chain seq x y z
N MET A 1 8.30 12.88 -7.42
CA MET A 1 7.11 12.09 -7.81
C MET A 1 6.66 11.17 -6.69
N CYS A 2 7.54 10.39 -6.06
CA CYS A 2 7.25 9.64 -4.83
C CYS A 2 6.53 10.44 -3.73
N GLY A 3 6.87 11.73 -3.56
CA GLY A 3 6.19 12.60 -2.60
C GLY A 3 4.69 12.84 -2.87
N GLN A 4 4.19 12.54 -4.08
CA GLN A 4 2.74 12.57 -4.38
C GLN A 4 2.03 11.35 -3.79
N PHE A 5 2.68 10.18 -3.74
CA PHE A 5 2.13 8.99 -3.09
C PHE A 5 2.32 9.02 -1.58
N LEU A 6 3.51 9.42 -1.14
CA LEU A 6 3.97 9.19 0.23
C LEU A 6 3.96 10.45 1.09
N GLY A 7 3.75 11.62 0.49
CA GLY A 7 3.97 12.93 1.12
C GLY A 7 5.45 13.31 1.08
N ALA A 8 5.77 14.47 0.51
CA ALA A 8 7.16 14.91 0.33
C ALA A 8 7.96 14.97 1.64
N GLU A 9 7.34 15.46 2.71
CA GLU A 9 7.95 15.53 4.03
C GLU A 9 8.18 14.15 4.66
N ASN A 10 7.26 13.20 4.45
CA ASN A 10 7.43 11.84 4.95
C ASN A 10 8.57 11.12 4.22
N VAL A 11 8.68 11.32 2.91
CA VAL A 11 9.80 10.80 2.11
C VAL A 11 11.12 11.35 2.64
N ARG A 12 11.21 12.66 2.86
CA ARG A 12 12.42 13.29 3.41
C ARG A 12 12.81 12.68 4.75
N ARG A 13 11.87 12.57 5.69
CA ARG A 13 12.12 11.95 7.02
C ARG A 13 12.55 10.50 6.93
N ALA A 14 12.00 9.75 5.98
CA ALA A 14 12.37 8.37 5.77
C ALA A 14 13.81 8.25 5.25
N VAL A 15 14.21 9.11 4.31
CA VAL A 15 15.60 9.18 3.81
C VAL A 15 16.56 9.61 4.92
N ASP A 16 16.22 10.65 5.67
CA ASP A 16 17.03 11.17 6.78
C ASP A 16 17.27 10.08 7.85
N ALA A 17 16.31 9.17 8.05
CA ALA A 17 16.41 8.08 9.02
C ALA A 17 17.38 6.96 8.60
N VAL A 18 17.77 6.89 7.33
CA VAL A 18 18.70 5.88 6.78
C VAL A 18 20.06 6.47 6.40
N ASP A 19 20.41 7.59 7.04
CA ASP A 19 21.70 8.30 6.93
C ASP A 19 21.84 9.28 5.74
N GLY A 20 20.72 9.77 5.20
CA GLY A 20 20.65 11.09 4.55
C GLY A 20 21.45 11.31 3.25
N GLY A 21 22.01 10.27 2.64
CA GLY A 21 22.68 10.34 1.35
C GLY A 21 21.75 10.83 0.22
N ASP A 22 22.33 11.23 -0.92
CA ASP A 22 21.58 11.67 -2.11
C ASP A 22 20.67 10.54 -2.63
N ALA A 23 19.44 10.51 -2.11
CA ALA A 23 18.47 9.48 -2.45
C ALA A 23 17.88 9.70 -3.84
N ASN A 24 17.81 8.63 -4.62
CA ASN A 24 17.16 8.64 -5.92
C ASN A 24 15.72 8.11 -5.77
N ALA A 25 14.75 9.03 -5.85
CA ALA A 25 13.33 8.69 -5.79
C ALA A 25 12.74 8.55 -7.20
N THR A 26 12.36 7.33 -7.57
CA THR A 26 11.77 7.00 -8.86
C THR A 26 10.29 6.60 -8.69
N ALA A 27 9.44 7.07 -9.61
CA ALA A 27 8.09 6.59 -9.75
C ALA A 27 7.78 6.53 -11.24
N ARG A 28 7.17 5.42 -11.70
CA ARG A 28 6.84 5.24 -13.11
C ARG A 28 5.70 6.17 -13.55
N ASN A 29 4.77 6.44 -12.64
CA ASN A 29 3.54 7.18 -12.88
C ASN A 29 3.19 8.04 -11.66
N GLY A 30 2.28 9.01 -11.83
CA GLY A 30 1.61 9.70 -10.72
C GLY A 30 0.47 8.85 -10.13
N PRO A 31 -0.10 9.27 -8.97
CA PRO A 31 -1.22 8.59 -8.33
C PRO A 31 -2.45 8.39 -9.24
N ASP A 32 -2.84 9.43 -9.96
CA ASP A 32 -3.92 9.44 -10.94
C ASP A 32 -3.80 8.31 -11.98
N ARG A 33 -2.60 8.12 -12.53
CA ARG A 33 -2.34 7.11 -13.56
C ARG A 33 -2.30 5.70 -12.99
N LEU A 34 -1.77 5.53 -11.77
CA LEU A 34 -1.82 4.23 -11.08
C LEU A 34 -3.27 3.86 -10.74
N ALA A 35 -4.05 4.80 -10.21
CA ALA A 35 -5.47 4.61 -9.94
C ALA A 35 -6.26 4.26 -11.20
N ALA A 36 -5.96 4.91 -12.34
CA ALA A 36 -6.57 4.58 -13.63
C ALA A 36 -6.24 3.14 -14.08
N ALA A 37 -5.00 2.68 -13.89
CA ALA A 37 -4.60 1.30 -14.22
C ALA A 37 -5.36 0.29 -13.34
N LEU A 38 -5.36 0.50 -12.02
CA LEU A 38 -6.09 -0.34 -11.07
C LEU A 38 -7.60 -0.36 -11.33
N THR A 39 -8.18 0.78 -11.71
CA THR A 39 -9.60 0.90 -12.09
C THR A 39 -9.91 0.08 -13.34
N LEU A 40 -9.05 0.12 -14.35
CA LEU A 40 -9.22 -0.67 -15.57
C LEU A 40 -9.10 -2.17 -15.28
N GLU A 41 -8.20 -2.57 -14.37
CA GLU A 41 -8.08 -3.95 -13.92
C GLU A 41 -9.34 -4.40 -13.19
N ALA A 42 -9.82 -3.63 -12.21
CA ALA A 42 -11.05 -3.94 -11.48
C ALA A 42 -12.28 -4.07 -12.39
N LYS A 43 -12.41 -3.21 -13.40
CA LYS A 43 -13.53 -3.26 -14.36
C LYS A 43 -13.48 -4.44 -15.33
N LYS A 44 -12.30 -5.00 -15.56
CA LYS A 44 -12.10 -6.18 -16.42
C LYS A 44 -12.06 -7.48 -15.62
N TRP A 45 -12.01 -7.39 -14.30
CA TRP A 45 -11.94 -8.53 -13.40
C TRP A 45 -13.14 -9.46 -13.61
N SER A 46 -12.90 -10.75 -13.42
CA SER A 46 -13.92 -11.80 -13.40
C SER A 46 -13.56 -12.84 -12.35
N LEU A 47 -14.51 -13.69 -11.95
CA LEU A 47 -14.29 -14.72 -10.92
C LEU A 47 -13.12 -15.68 -11.24
N ASP A 48 -12.86 -15.94 -12.53
CA ASP A 48 -11.76 -16.80 -12.96
C ASP A 48 -10.41 -16.05 -13.08
N ASP A 49 -10.39 -14.75 -12.81
CA ASP A 49 -9.19 -13.93 -12.88
C ASP A 49 -8.32 -14.13 -11.62
N LEU A 50 -7.19 -14.80 -11.83
CA LEU A 50 -6.17 -15.03 -10.81
C LEU A 50 -5.03 -13.99 -10.89
N LEU A 51 -5.12 -13.00 -11.76
CA LEU A 51 -4.03 -12.07 -12.06
C LEU A 51 -4.06 -10.86 -11.13
N TYR A 52 -3.39 -11.01 -9.99
CA TYR A 52 -3.20 -9.94 -9.00
C TYR A 52 -1.80 -9.33 -9.13
N TYR A 53 -1.53 -8.64 -10.24
CA TYR A 53 -0.21 -8.08 -10.52
C TYR A 53 0.09 -6.87 -9.62
N PRO A 54 1.22 -6.88 -8.88
CA PRO A 54 1.69 -5.70 -8.16
C PRO A 54 2.12 -4.61 -9.14
N HIS A 55 1.66 -3.39 -8.87
CA HIS A 55 2.15 -2.17 -9.52
C HIS A 55 3.06 -1.42 -8.57
N SER A 56 4.32 -1.26 -8.95
CA SER A 56 5.27 -0.40 -8.23
C SER A 56 4.82 1.07 -8.38
N ALA A 57 4.47 1.69 -7.25
CA ALA A 57 4.02 3.07 -7.18
C ALA A 57 5.21 4.02 -7.06
N CYS A 58 6.15 3.68 -6.19
CA CYS A 58 7.34 4.46 -5.94
C CYS A 58 8.46 3.57 -5.39
N ARG A 59 9.68 3.84 -5.82
CA ARG A 59 10.91 3.25 -5.31
C ARG A 59 11.92 4.35 -4.99
N ILE A 60 12.49 4.31 -3.79
CA ILE A 60 13.52 5.22 -3.33
C ILE A 60 14.76 4.39 -3.03
N ASP A 61 15.81 4.62 -3.80
CA ASP A 61 17.13 4.02 -3.59
C ASP A 61 17.99 5.04 -2.82
N ILE A 62 18.49 4.64 -1.65
CA ILE A 62 19.31 5.46 -0.75
C ILE A 62 20.69 4.80 -0.67
N PRO A 63 21.77 5.47 -1.12
CA PRO A 63 23.12 4.91 -1.03
C PRO A 63 23.49 4.55 0.42
N ALA A 64 24.10 3.39 0.62
CA ALA A 64 24.68 3.00 1.90
C ALA A 64 26.21 3.25 1.90
N GLU A 65 26.82 3.43 3.08
CA GLU A 65 28.29 3.57 3.17
C GLU A 65 29.04 2.31 2.74
N SER A 66 28.42 1.14 2.87
CA SER A 66 28.90 -0.13 2.31
C SER A 66 28.44 -0.32 0.86
N ASP A 67 29.07 -1.21 0.10
CA ASP A 67 28.59 -1.64 -1.23
C ASP A 67 27.12 -2.12 -1.16
N GLY A 68 26.20 -1.23 -1.49
CA GLY A 68 24.76 -1.48 -1.38
C GLY A 68 23.92 -0.20 -1.39
N ALA A 69 22.61 -0.38 -1.38
CA ALA A 69 21.63 0.68 -1.23
C ALA A 69 20.50 0.20 -0.32
N TYR A 70 20.03 1.09 0.55
CA TYR A 70 18.75 0.92 1.21
C TYR A 70 17.64 1.23 0.22
N VAL A 71 16.58 0.43 0.26
CA VAL A 71 15.47 0.53 -0.69
C VAL A 71 14.19 0.71 0.09
N ILE A 72 13.43 1.75 -0.26
CA ILE A 72 12.03 1.88 0.12
C ILE A 72 11.20 1.70 -1.14
N GLU A 73 10.36 0.69 -1.18
CA GLU A 73 9.48 0.41 -2.31
C GLU A 73 8.05 0.25 -1.84
N VAL A 74 7.13 0.91 -2.54
CA VAL A 74 5.70 0.81 -2.30
C VAL A 74 4.97 0.31 -3.54
N GLU A 75 4.06 -0.62 -3.33
CA GLU A 75 3.32 -1.28 -4.38
C GLU A 75 1.84 -1.36 -4.03
N ALA A 76 0.99 -1.42 -5.06
CA ALA A 76 -0.44 -1.64 -4.92
C ALA A 76 -0.96 -2.71 -5.90
N LYS A 77 -1.96 -3.48 -5.48
CA LYS A 77 -2.70 -4.43 -6.31
C LYS A 77 -4.07 -4.74 -5.72
N TRP A 78 -4.95 -5.37 -6.48
CA TRP A 78 -6.12 -6.04 -5.92
C TRP A 78 -5.69 -7.27 -5.12
N SER A 79 -6.30 -7.48 -3.95
CA SER A 79 -6.00 -8.66 -3.13
C SER A 79 -6.69 -9.90 -3.68
N ALA A 80 -6.09 -11.07 -3.45
CA ALA A 80 -6.79 -12.36 -3.60
C ALA A 80 -7.58 -12.75 -2.34
N LEU A 81 -7.40 -12.02 -1.23
CA LEU A 81 -8.13 -12.23 0.01
C LEU A 81 -9.34 -11.31 0.02
N THR A 82 -10.48 -11.78 0.54
CA THR A 82 -11.66 -10.94 0.72
C THR A 82 -11.73 -10.34 2.11
N ILE A 83 -12.47 -9.23 2.27
CA ILE A 83 -12.74 -8.64 3.59
C ILE A 83 -13.43 -9.64 4.51
N ASP A 84 -14.33 -10.47 3.98
CA ASP A 84 -14.98 -11.54 4.76
C ASP A 84 -14.01 -12.64 5.16
N SER A 85 -13.09 -13.03 4.27
CA SER A 85 -12.01 -13.96 4.61
C SER A 85 -11.15 -13.43 5.75
N MET A 86 -10.95 -12.11 5.88
CA MET A 86 -10.19 -11.54 7.00
C MET A 86 -10.81 -11.82 8.38
N ARG A 87 -12.10 -12.15 8.44
CA ARG A 87 -12.79 -12.54 9.68
C ARG A 87 -12.57 -14.02 10.05
N GLU A 88 -12.01 -14.83 9.15
CA GLU A 88 -11.72 -16.22 9.42
C GLU A 88 -10.53 -16.39 10.40
N PRO A 89 -10.59 -17.33 11.36
CA PRO A 89 -9.54 -17.53 12.37
C PRO A 89 -8.14 -17.79 11.80
N LYS A 90 -8.05 -18.30 10.57
CA LYS A 90 -6.76 -18.61 9.91
C LYS A 90 -5.97 -17.36 9.54
N TYR A 91 -6.65 -16.25 9.22
CA TYR A 91 -6.01 -14.97 8.87
C TYR A 91 -5.88 -14.02 10.07
N ALA A 92 -6.74 -14.16 11.08
CA ALA A 92 -6.70 -13.37 12.31
C ALA A 92 -5.38 -13.46 13.10
N LYS A 93 -4.54 -14.47 12.83
CA LYS A 93 -3.23 -14.63 13.46
C LYS A 93 -2.16 -13.70 12.90
N SER A 94 -2.23 -13.34 11.62
CA SER A 94 -1.20 -12.52 10.96
C SER A 94 -1.70 -11.11 10.64
N TRP A 95 -3.01 -10.97 10.43
CA TRP A 95 -3.64 -9.68 10.17
C TRP A 95 -4.29 -9.10 11.41
N ARG A 96 -3.94 -7.87 11.73
CA ARG A 96 -4.60 -7.06 12.74
C ARG A 96 -5.62 -6.14 12.08
N GLN A 97 -6.86 -6.23 12.54
CA GLN A 97 -7.88 -5.27 12.19
C GLN A 97 -7.56 -3.90 12.83
N VAL A 98 -7.51 -2.85 12.01
CA VAL A 98 -7.34 -1.46 12.47
C VAL A 98 -8.71 -0.83 12.69
N ASN A 99 -9.64 -1.05 11.75
CA ASN A 99 -11.07 -0.72 11.83
C ASN A 99 -11.85 -1.70 10.93
N ASP A 100 -13.14 -1.44 10.67
CA ASP A 100 -14.00 -2.36 9.89
C ASP A 100 -13.60 -2.50 8.41
N GLN A 101 -12.78 -1.61 7.88
CA GLN A 101 -12.42 -1.55 6.46
C GLN A 101 -10.90 -1.70 6.23
N VAL A 102 -10.08 -1.63 7.28
CA VAL A 102 -8.61 -1.59 7.18
C VAL A 102 -7.98 -2.66 8.05
N PHE A 103 -7.15 -3.49 7.42
CA PHE A 103 -6.37 -4.54 8.06
C PHE A 103 -4.90 -4.33 7.76
N VAL A 104 -4.05 -4.69 8.71
CA VAL A 104 -2.59 -4.57 8.57
C VAL A 104 -1.91 -5.86 8.99
N GLU A 105 -0.93 -6.29 8.20
CA GLU A 105 -0.03 -7.39 8.52
C GLU A 105 1.38 -6.84 8.62
N GLN A 106 2.04 -7.15 9.74
CA GLN A 106 3.46 -6.90 9.95
C GLN A 106 4.11 -8.20 10.37
N VAL A 107 4.94 -8.77 9.51
CA VAL A 107 5.62 -10.02 9.80
C VAL A 107 6.85 -9.72 10.66
N PRO A 108 6.95 -10.27 11.89
CA PRO A 108 8.11 -10.05 12.75
C PRO A 108 9.43 -10.41 12.04
N GLY A 109 10.42 -9.53 12.14
CA GLY A 109 11.73 -9.71 11.51
C GLY A 109 11.76 -9.51 10.00
N ARG A 110 10.64 -9.11 9.37
CA ARG A 110 10.63 -8.70 7.96
C ARG A 110 10.34 -7.20 7.86
N PRO A 111 11.07 -6.46 7.02
CA PRO A 111 10.82 -5.04 6.83
C PRO A 111 9.76 -4.85 5.74
N ILE A 112 8.63 -5.54 5.91
CA ILE A 112 7.49 -5.53 5.01
C ILE A 112 6.24 -5.30 5.84
N VAL A 113 5.44 -4.32 5.44
CA VAL A 113 4.09 -4.10 5.98
C VAL A 113 3.10 -4.12 4.84
N THR A 114 2.03 -4.91 5.03
CA THR A 114 0.94 -5.03 4.06
C THR A 114 -0.33 -4.46 4.67
N LEU A 115 -1.08 -3.71 3.88
CA LEU A 115 -2.39 -3.17 4.19
C LEU A 115 -3.43 -3.79 3.27
N LEU A 116 -4.61 -4.07 3.80
CA LEU A 116 -5.82 -4.27 3.02
C LEU A 116 -6.79 -3.16 3.37
N VAL A 117 -7.33 -2.51 2.35
CA VAL A 117 -8.37 -1.49 2.49
C VAL A 117 -9.55 -1.92 1.63
N ALA A 118 -10.73 -2.05 2.23
CA ALA A 118 -11.97 -2.27 1.50
C ALA A 118 -12.15 -1.15 0.48
N CYS A 119 -12.19 -1.48 -0.81
CA CYS A 119 -12.28 -0.48 -1.88
C CYS A 119 -12.97 -1.13 -3.09
N GLY A 120 -14.26 -0.88 -3.26
CA GLY A 120 -14.95 -1.26 -4.48
C GLY A 120 -14.78 -0.19 -5.56
N ILE A 121 -14.67 -0.60 -6.82
CA ILE A 121 -14.48 0.34 -7.94
C ILE A 121 -15.80 0.60 -8.65
N PRO A 122 -16.28 1.87 -8.72
CA PRO A 122 -17.54 2.17 -9.38
C PRO A 122 -17.64 1.64 -10.82
N GLY A 123 -18.62 0.76 -11.04
CA GLY A 123 -18.91 0.16 -12.34
C GLY A 123 -18.05 -1.06 -12.66
N ALA A 124 -17.38 -1.64 -11.65
CA ALA A 124 -16.87 -2.99 -11.73
C ALA A 124 -17.99 -4.02 -11.47
N ALA A 125 -17.68 -5.31 -11.60
CA ALA A 125 -18.63 -6.37 -11.22
C ALA A 125 -18.88 -6.31 -9.70
N SER A 126 -20.10 -6.66 -9.26
CA SER A 126 -20.50 -6.64 -7.85
C SER A 126 -19.57 -7.44 -6.94
N GLU A 127 -19.07 -8.56 -7.47
CA GLU A 127 -18.14 -9.46 -6.80
C GLU A 127 -16.78 -8.78 -6.61
N GLN A 128 -16.27 -8.02 -7.58
CA GLN A 128 -15.07 -7.19 -7.37
C GLN A 128 -15.33 -6.12 -6.30
N GLU A 129 -16.47 -5.40 -6.42
CA GLU A 129 -16.79 -4.27 -5.56
C GLU A 129 -16.94 -4.68 -4.08
N ALA A 130 -17.47 -5.86 -3.80
CA ALA A 130 -17.73 -6.35 -2.45
C ALA A 130 -16.63 -7.25 -1.89
N GLU A 131 -15.93 -7.99 -2.75
CA GLU A 131 -15.07 -9.09 -2.30
C GLU A 131 -13.61 -8.70 -2.27
N LEU A 132 -13.11 -7.82 -3.13
CA LEU A 132 -11.66 -7.65 -3.30
C LEU A 132 -11.14 -6.30 -2.79
N PRO A 133 -10.49 -6.26 -1.60
CA PRO A 133 -9.85 -5.06 -1.11
C PRO A 133 -8.61 -4.70 -1.92
N LEU A 134 -8.28 -3.40 -1.86
CA LEU A 134 -7.00 -2.89 -2.32
C LEU A 134 -5.91 -3.36 -1.35
N GLN A 135 -4.92 -4.06 -1.87
CA GLN A 135 -3.71 -4.44 -1.15
C GLN A 135 -2.58 -3.46 -1.46
N MET A 136 -1.94 -2.96 -0.40
CA MET A 136 -0.79 -2.08 -0.50
C MET A 136 0.34 -2.63 0.34
N THR A 137 1.55 -2.60 -0.20
CA THR A 137 2.75 -3.12 0.47
C THR A 137 3.78 -2.00 0.54
N ILE A 138 4.43 -1.86 1.70
CA ILE A 138 5.70 -1.13 1.82
C ILE A 138 6.80 -2.12 2.17
N MET A 139 7.90 -2.05 1.44
CA MET A 139 9.16 -2.70 1.74
C MET A 139 10.17 -1.59 2.06
N ASP A 140 10.93 -1.73 3.14
CA ASP A 140 11.84 -0.68 3.61
C ASP A 140 13.10 -1.30 4.26
N PRO A 141 14.11 -0.51 4.68
CA PRO A 141 15.33 -1.05 5.29
C PRO A 141 15.22 -1.37 6.79
N GLY A 142 14.02 -1.41 7.37
CA GLY A 142 13.81 -1.55 8.80
C GLY A 142 13.53 -0.23 9.52
N LEU A 143 12.86 0.71 8.83
CA LEU A 143 12.42 1.99 9.39
C LEU A 143 11.66 1.81 10.71
N GLY A 144 11.84 2.77 11.61
CA GLY A 144 11.04 2.88 12.84
C GLY A 144 9.57 3.16 12.54
N ILE A 145 8.71 2.89 13.53
CA ILE A 145 7.26 3.13 13.43
C ILE A 145 6.96 4.61 13.10
N GLU A 146 7.74 5.54 13.64
CA GLU A 146 7.57 6.98 13.44
C GLU A 146 7.72 7.41 11.98
N GLN A 147 8.58 6.73 11.21
CA GLN A 147 8.76 6.99 9.76
C GLN A 147 7.81 6.12 8.93
N ARG A 148 7.62 4.85 9.32
CA ARG A 148 6.83 3.90 8.54
C ARG A 148 5.33 4.24 8.54
N GLN A 149 4.78 4.62 9.68
CA GLN A 149 3.35 4.93 9.83
C GLN A 149 2.85 6.08 8.94
N PRO A 150 3.50 7.26 8.88
CA PRO A 150 3.05 8.34 8.01
C PRO A 150 3.21 7.99 6.52
N LEU A 151 4.23 7.22 6.12
CA LEU A 151 4.36 6.71 4.75
C LEU A 151 3.17 5.82 4.36
N LEU A 152 2.89 4.80 5.19
CA LEU A 152 1.78 3.86 5.00
C LEU A 152 0.41 4.56 4.91
N SER A 153 0.12 5.42 5.89
CA SER A 153 -1.19 6.09 5.96
C SER A 153 -1.39 7.11 4.85
N THR A 154 -0.33 7.82 4.45
CA THR A 154 -0.41 8.77 3.33
C THR A 154 -0.58 8.03 2.01
N PHE A 155 0.15 6.92 1.80
CA PHE A 155 0.01 6.10 0.61
C PHE A 155 -1.42 5.57 0.44
N ALA A 156 -1.94 4.97 1.50
CA ALA A 156 -3.28 4.39 1.50
C ALA A 156 -4.37 5.44 1.26
N ARG A 157 -4.28 6.61 1.90
CA ARG A 157 -5.24 7.70 1.66
C ARG A 157 -5.16 8.21 0.23
N THR A 158 -3.96 8.44 -0.27
CA THR A 158 -3.75 8.93 -1.63
C THR A 158 -4.40 8.00 -2.65
N LEU A 159 -4.19 6.69 -2.56
CA LEU A 159 -4.81 5.75 -3.49
C LEU A 159 -6.31 5.60 -3.30
N VAL A 160 -6.81 5.59 -2.07
CA VAL A 160 -8.26 5.55 -1.80
C VAL A 160 -8.96 6.76 -2.41
N ASP A 161 -8.39 7.96 -2.24
CA ASP A 161 -8.95 9.21 -2.76
C ASP A 161 -8.94 9.22 -4.29
N GLU A 162 -7.84 8.79 -4.92
CA GLU A 162 -7.71 8.75 -6.40
C GLU A 162 -8.58 7.66 -7.05
N LEU A 163 -8.80 6.54 -6.36
CA LEU A 163 -9.66 5.46 -6.86
C LEU A 163 -11.15 5.77 -6.70
N ALA A 164 -11.51 6.75 -5.87
CA ALA A 164 -12.89 7.05 -5.49
C ALA A 164 -13.65 5.78 -5.06
N CYS A 165 -13.03 5.04 -4.13
CA CYS A 165 -13.54 3.76 -3.64
C CYS A 165 -14.99 3.86 -3.16
N THR A 166 -15.84 2.91 -3.55
CA THR A 166 -17.18 2.79 -2.98
C THR A 166 -17.09 2.47 -1.49
N GLY A 167 -18.05 3.00 -0.72
CA GLY A 167 -18.08 2.83 0.74
C GLY A 167 -17.13 3.74 1.52
N ASP A 168 -16.44 4.67 0.85
CA ASP A 168 -15.62 5.75 1.42
C ASP A 168 -14.73 5.29 2.59
N PRO A 169 -13.80 4.35 2.36
CA PRO A 169 -13.05 3.72 3.42
C PRO A 169 -12.18 4.72 4.18
N VAL A 170 -12.36 4.77 5.50
CA VAL A 170 -11.60 5.70 6.35
C VAL A 170 -10.26 5.06 6.74
N VAL A 171 -9.17 5.56 6.17
CA VAL A 171 -7.80 5.13 6.52
C VAL A 171 -7.28 5.94 7.72
N PRO A 172 -7.04 5.31 8.90
CA PRO A 172 -6.54 6.01 10.08
C PRO A 172 -5.08 6.47 9.92
N ALA A 173 -4.69 7.50 10.67
CA ALA A 173 -3.29 7.95 10.70
C ALA A 173 -2.40 6.96 11.47
N GLN A 174 -2.97 6.29 12.47
CA GLN A 174 -2.30 5.28 13.28
C GLN A 174 -2.63 3.89 12.76
N LEU A 175 -1.74 3.36 11.92
CA LEU A 175 -1.89 2.02 11.34
C LEU A 175 -1.05 0.99 12.11
N LEU A 176 0.02 1.39 12.78
CA LEU A 176 0.96 0.52 13.48
C LEU A 176 0.84 0.71 15.01
N ARG A 177 1.40 -0.23 15.79
CA ARG A 177 1.46 -0.17 17.26
C ARG A 177 2.88 -0.45 17.72
#